data_AF-A0A7J7MNX0-F1
#
_entry.id   AF-A0A7J7MNX0-F1
#
_cell.length_a   1.000
_cell.length_b   1.000
_cell.length_c   1.000
_cell.angle_alpha   90.00
_cell.angle_beta   90.00
_cell.angle_gamma   90.00
#
_symmetry.space_group_name_H-M   'P 1'
#
loop_
_entity.id
_entity.type
_entity.pdbx_description
1 polymer ?
#
loop_
_entity_poly.entity_id
_entity_poly.type
_entity_poly.pdbx_seq_one_letter_code
_entity_poly.pdbx_strand_id
1 'polypeptide(L)'
;MMMELHLQGKTIKDIANCLKRIALNPWIVQAIKSAHALGCNLRIVNQANVFFIETILEYHGLMCYFSEINTNPSVINKEGRLRILPCHDLETSPRCSYPCPPNMCKGIIIERIRESVSAGGRK
;
A
#
# COMPACT_ATOMS: atom_id res chain seq x y z
N MET A 1 -10.59 -13.14 8.51
CA MET A 1 -10.01 -13.74 7.29
C MET A 1 -8.52 -13.36 7.14
N MET A 2 -7.67 -14.04 7.90
CA MET A 2 -6.18 -14.16 7.86
C MET A 2 -5.82 -15.14 8.98
N MET A 3 -6.47 -14.95 10.13
CA MET A 3 -6.51 -15.92 11.24
C MET A 3 -6.98 -17.30 10.78
N GLU A 4 -8.09 -17.37 10.04
CA GLU A 4 -8.62 -18.63 9.49
C GLU A 4 -7.59 -19.37 8.63
N LEU A 5 -6.92 -18.67 7.71
CA LEU A 5 -5.88 -19.26 6.87
C LEU A 5 -4.71 -19.78 7.71
N HIS A 6 -4.33 -19.04 8.73
CA HIS A 6 -3.28 -19.48 9.66
C HIS A 6 -3.69 -20.72 10.47
N LEU A 7 -4.95 -20.80 10.94
CA LEU A 7 -5.49 -21.98 11.62
C LEU A 7 -5.50 -23.22 10.71
N GLN A 8 -5.65 -23.01 9.39
CA GLN A 8 -5.53 -24.05 8.36
C GLN A 8 -4.06 -24.36 7.98
N GLY A 9 -3.08 -23.85 8.73
CA GLY A 9 -1.66 -24.10 8.51
C GLY A 9 -1.05 -23.33 7.34
N LYS A 10 -1.73 -22.34 6.76
CA LYS A 10 -1.14 -21.50 5.69
C LYS A 10 -0.12 -20.55 6.26
N THR A 11 1.05 -20.54 5.66
CA THR A 11 2.17 -19.68 6.05
C THR A 11 2.14 -18.35 5.29
N ILE A 12 2.90 -17.36 5.77
CA ILE A 12 3.15 -16.12 5.03
C ILE A 12 3.77 -16.38 3.66
N LYS A 13 4.62 -17.41 3.54
CA LYS A 13 5.22 -17.79 2.27
C LYS A 13 4.17 -18.27 1.28
N ASP A 14 3.17 -19.03 1.73
CA ASP A 14 2.06 -19.48 0.88
C ASP A 14 1.24 -18.30 0.37
N ILE A 15 0.99 -17.31 1.25
CA ILE A 15 0.30 -16.08 0.89
C ILE A 15 1.13 -15.28 -0.12
N ALA A 16 2.44 -15.11 0.10
CA ALA A 16 3.33 -14.43 -0.82
C ALA A 16 3.36 -15.10 -2.20
N ASN A 17 3.45 -16.44 -2.24
CA ASN A 17 3.42 -17.20 -3.49
C ASN A 17 2.09 -17.04 -4.23
N CYS A 18 0.98 -16.94 -3.50
CA CYS A 18 -0.32 -16.64 -4.10
C CYS A 18 -0.34 -15.24 -4.73
N LEU A 19 0.17 -14.23 -4.02
CA LEU A 19 0.22 -12.85 -4.50
C LEU A 19 1.10 -12.70 -5.75
N LYS A 20 2.22 -13.43 -5.83
CA LYS A 20 3.12 -13.45 -7.00
C LYS A 20 2.44 -13.95 -8.28
N ARG A 21 1.34 -14.71 -8.17
CA ARG A 21 0.57 -15.17 -9.33
C ARG A 21 -0.35 -14.11 -9.91
N ILE A 22 -0.52 -12.96 -9.25
CA ILE A 22 -1.34 -11.86 -9.76
C ILE A 22 -0.66 -11.30 -11.01
N ALA A 23 -1.31 -11.45 -12.16
CA ALA A 23 -0.87 -10.83 -13.40
C ALA A 23 -1.22 -9.34 -13.40
N LEU A 24 -0.21 -8.50 -13.64
CA LEU A 24 -0.44 -7.08 -13.91
C LEU A 24 -0.70 -6.88 -15.40
N ASN A 25 -1.66 -6.03 -15.72
CA ASN A 25 -1.92 -5.64 -17.09
C ASN A 25 -0.64 -4.99 -17.68
N PRO A 26 -0.10 -5.49 -18.81
CA PRO A 26 1.12 -4.95 -19.41
C PRO A 26 1.07 -3.44 -19.68
N TRP A 27 -0.11 -2.91 -20.01
CA TRP A 27 -0.31 -1.47 -20.25
C TRP A 27 -0.14 -0.64 -18.97
N ILE A 28 -0.51 -1.18 -17.81
CA ILE A 28 -0.28 -0.53 -16.50
C ILE A 28 1.22 -0.49 -16.21
N VAL A 29 1.93 -1.60 -16.47
CA VAL A 29 3.39 -1.67 -16.32
C VAL A 29 4.08 -0.61 -17.20
N GLN A 30 3.66 -0.51 -18.46
CA GLN A 30 4.19 0.49 -19.38
C GLN A 30 3.88 1.92 -18.93
N ALA A 31 2.67 2.18 -18.43
CA ALA A 31 2.29 3.51 -17.94
C ALA A 31 3.14 3.94 -16.73
N ILE A 32 3.36 3.04 -15.76
CA ILE A 32 4.22 3.30 -14.61
C ILE A 32 5.64 3.66 -15.06
N LYS A 33 6.24 2.84 -15.94
CA LYS A 33 7.60 3.07 -16.45
C LYS A 33 7.71 4.37 -17.22
N SER A 34 6.73 4.67 -18.08
CA SER A 34 6.73 5.87 -18.90
C SER A 34 6.59 7.13 -18.06
N ALA A 35 5.68 7.15 -17.08
CA ALA A 35 5.51 8.29 -16.18
C ALA A 35 6.78 8.55 -15.36
N HIS A 36 7.41 7.50 -14.83
CA HIS A 36 8.68 7.64 -14.12
C HIS A 36 9.81 8.15 -15.03
N ALA A 37 9.91 7.66 -16.27
CA ALA A 37 10.89 8.14 -17.25
C ALA A 37 10.68 9.62 -17.63
N LEU A 38 9.45 10.12 -17.56
CA LEU A 38 9.10 11.53 -17.71
C LEU A 38 9.38 12.38 -16.45
N GLY A 39 9.97 11.79 -15.41
CA GLY A 39 10.28 12.48 -14.15
C GLY A 39 9.09 12.66 -13.21
N CYS A 40 7.98 11.96 -13.43
CA CYS A 40 6.86 12.00 -12.49
C CYS A 40 7.23 11.34 -11.16
N ASN A 41 6.88 12.00 -10.05
CA ASN A 41 6.92 11.38 -8.74
C ASN A 41 5.69 10.47 -8.55
N LEU A 42 5.89 9.15 -8.62
CA LEU A 42 4.82 8.18 -8.49
C LEU A 42 4.62 7.75 -7.03
N ARG A 43 3.37 7.71 -6.59
CA ARG A 43 2.97 7.29 -5.23
C ARG A 43 1.72 6.42 -5.30
N ILE A 44 1.56 5.50 -4.36
CA ILE A 44 0.39 4.62 -4.26
C ILE A 44 -0.48 5.05 -3.09
N VAL A 45 -1.80 5.10 -3.28
CA VAL A 45 -2.80 5.27 -2.21
C VAL A 45 -3.84 4.17 -2.33
N ASN A 46 -3.68 3.10 -1.56
CA ASN A 46 -4.52 1.92 -1.64
C ASN A 46 -4.97 1.38 -0.28
N GLN A 47 -6.23 0.97 -0.18
CA GLN A 47 -6.80 0.42 1.04
C GLN A 47 -6.59 -1.10 1.10
N ALA A 48 -5.32 -1.53 1.08
CA ALA A 48 -4.90 -2.93 1.18
C ALA A 48 -4.03 -3.13 2.42
N ASN A 49 -2.80 -3.62 2.28
CA ASN A 49 -1.77 -3.60 3.32
C ASN A 49 -0.36 -3.57 2.70
N VAL A 50 0.64 -3.16 3.47
CA VAL A 50 2.04 -3.03 3.01
C VAL A 50 2.57 -4.35 2.44
N PHE A 51 2.44 -5.44 3.20
CA PHE A 51 2.93 -6.77 2.78
C PHE A 51 2.39 -7.20 1.41
N PHE A 52 1.09 -6.98 1.15
CA PHE A 52 0.50 -7.36 -0.14
C PHE A 52 1.04 -6.53 -1.29
N ILE A 53 1.09 -5.21 -1.11
CA ILE A 53 1.49 -4.29 -2.17
C ILE A 53 2.96 -4.47 -2.50
N GLU A 54 3.84 -4.50 -1.50
CA GLU A 54 5.28 -4.69 -1.71
C GLU A 54 5.56 -6.06 -2.35
N THR A 55 4.94 -7.14 -1.87
CA THR A 55 5.15 -8.48 -2.45
C THR A 55 4.82 -8.51 -3.96
N ILE A 56 3.72 -7.86 -4.37
CA ILE A 56 3.32 -7.82 -5.79
C ILE A 56 4.29 -6.94 -6.58
N LEU A 57 4.61 -5.74 -6.09
CA LEU A 57 5.47 -4.80 -6.81
C LEU A 57 6.90 -5.31 -6.94
N GLU A 58 7.46 -5.91 -5.89
CA GLU A 58 8.79 -6.51 -5.92
C GLU A 58 8.87 -7.65 -6.93
N TYR A 59 7.88 -8.54 -6.95
CA TYR A 59 7.84 -9.65 -7.89
C TYR A 59 7.79 -9.18 -9.36
N HIS A 60 7.07 -8.08 -9.63
CA HIS A 60 6.98 -7.49 -10.96
C HIS A 60 8.11 -6.49 -11.27
N GLY A 61 9.07 -6.30 -10.37
CA GLY A 61 10.19 -5.36 -10.54
C GLY A 61 9.74 -3.89 -10.63
N LEU A 62 8.65 -3.54 -9.96
CA LEU A 62 8.03 -2.21 -10.00
C LEU A 62 8.26 -1.39 -8.73
N MET A 63 8.87 -1.96 -7.70
CA MET A 63 8.98 -1.30 -6.40
C MET A 63 9.80 0.00 -6.47
N CYS A 64 10.86 0.01 -7.29
CA CYS A 64 11.74 1.18 -7.44
C CYS A 64 11.09 2.39 -8.12
N TYR A 65 9.90 2.24 -8.74
CA TYR A 65 9.23 3.34 -9.45
C TYR A 65 8.41 4.24 -8.52
N PHE A 66 8.12 3.80 -7.30
CA PHE A 66 7.26 4.53 -6.37
C PHE A 66 8.08 5.12 -5.21
N SER A 67 7.94 6.42 -4.96
CA SER A 67 8.62 7.08 -3.85
C SER A 67 7.92 6.84 -2.51
N GLU A 68 6.64 6.48 -2.54
CA GLU A 68 5.79 6.39 -1.36
C GLU A 68 4.61 5.44 -1.59
N ILE A 69 4.34 4.57 -0.62
CA ILE A 69 3.16 3.70 -0.60
C ILE A 69 2.34 4.02 0.65
N ASN A 70 1.13 4.51 0.42
CA ASN A 70 0.15 4.79 1.45
C ASN A 70 -0.89 3.69 1.49
N THR A 71 -0.84 2.88 2.54
CA THR A 71 -1.71 1.73 2.78
C THR A 71 -1.68 1.37 4.26
N ASN A 72 -2.49 0.41 4.67
CA ASN A 72 -2.50 -0.09 6.04
C ASN A 72 -1.16 -0.78 6.37
N PRO A 73 -0.47 -0.39 7.46
CA PRO A 73 0.72 -1.09 7.90
C PRO A 73 0.44 -2.58 8.18
N SER A 74 1.47 -3.41 8.01
CA SER A 74 1.36 -4.83 8.33
C SER A 74 2.61 -5.34 9.03
N VAL A 75 2.42 -6.23 9.99
CA VAL A 75 3.50 -6.88 10.73
C VAL A 75 3.26 -8.39 10.79
N ILE A 76 4.31 -9.17 10.59
CA ILE A 76 4.30 -10.61 10.86
C ILE A 76 4.69 -10.77 12.32
N ASN A 77 3.79 -11.31 13.13
CA ASN A 77 4.07 -11.47 14.56
C ASN A 77 4.90 -12.73 14.84
N LYS A 78 5.26 -12.94 16.12
CA LYS A 78 6.11 -14.06 16.55
C LYS A 78 5.55 -15.45 16.21
N GLU A 79 4.23 -15.56 16.07
CA GLU A 79 3.56 -16.81 15.67
C GLU A 79 3.46 -16.96 14.14
N GLY A 80 4.12 -16.10 13.36
CA GLY A 80 4.08 -16.14 11.89
C GLY A 80 2.77 -15.65 11.30
N ARG A 81 1.96 -14.87 12.03
CA ARG A 81 0.68 -14.35 11.56
C ARG A 81 0.81 -12.95 11.01
N LEU A 82 0.19 -12.71 9.86
CA LEU A 82 0.04 -11.36 9.32
C LEU A 82 -1.00 -10.58 10.13
N ARG A 83 -0.56 -9.49 10.74
CA ARG A 83 -1.40 -8.49 11.40
C ARG A 83 -1.44 -7.24 10.53
N ILE A 84 -2.63 -6.70 10.32
CA ILE A 84 -2.86 -5.46 9.58
C ILE A 84 -3.31 -4.42 10.60
N LEU A 85 -2.69 -3.25 10.56
CA LEU A 85 -2.96 -2.11 11.44
C LEU A 85 -3.67 -1.03 10.63
N PRO A 86 -4.51 -0.19 11.26
CA PRO A 86 -5.11 0.93 10.54
C PRO A 86 -4.03 1.94 10.11
N CYS A 87 -4.20 2.52 8.91
CA CYS A 87 -3.32 3.57 8.38
C CYS A 87 -3.45 4.89 9.16
N HIS A 88 -4.60 5.11 9.78
CA HIS A 88 -4.88 6.25 10.64
C HIS A 88 -5.09 5.78 12.07
N ASP A 89 -4.65 6.61 13.03
CA ASP A 89 -5.04 6.44 14.42
C ASP A 89 -6.56 6.64 14.54
N LEU A 90 -7.27 5.63 15.02
CA LEU A 90 -8.73 5.62 15.08
C LEU A 90 -9.30 6.58 16.13
N GLU A 91 -8.49 6.96 17.11
CA GLU A 91 -8.89 7.85 18.21
C GLU A 91 -8.59 9.31 17.90
N THR A 92 -7.43 9.57 17.28
CA THR A 92 -6.90 10.93 17.14
C THR A 92 -7.01 11.50 15.73
N SER A 93 -7.24 10.69 14.70
CA SER A 93 -7.23 11.18 13.33
C SER A 93 -8.48 12.02 13.00
N PRO A 94 -8.33 13.10 12.23
CA PRO A 94 -9.45 13.90 11.78
C PRO A 94 -10.49 13.03 11.09
N ARG A 95 -11.73 13.09 11.56
CA ARG A 95 -12.82 12.38 10.90
C ARG A 95 -13.16 13.10 9.60
N CYS A 96 -13.04 12.36 8.50
CA CYS A 96 -13.52 12.83 7.21
C CYS A 96 -15.06 12.98 7.27
N SER A 97 -15.60 14.05 6.68
CA SER A 97 -17.06 14.26 6.59
C SER A 97 -17.76 13.30 5.62
N TYR A 98 -16.99 12.51 4.87
CA TYR A 98 -17.48 11.50 3.93
C TYR A 98 -17.44 10.09 4.56
N PRO A 99 -18.27 9.13 4.08
CA PRO A 99 -18.27 7.75 4.56
C PRO A 99 -17.01 7.01 4.11
N CYS A 100 -15.88 7.34 4.74
CA CYS A 100 -14.61 6.66 4.56
C CYS A 100 -14.51 5.49 5.54
N PRO A 101 -13.89 4.37 5.15
CA PRO A 101 -13.57 3.31 6.08
C PRO A 101 -12.66 3.83 7.21
N PRO A 102 -12.84 3.34 8.44
CA PRO A 102 -12.13 3.87 9.60
C PRO A 102 -10.62 3.68 9.51
N ASN A 103 -10.17 2.63 8.81
CA ASN A 103 -8.77 2.28 8.73
C ASN A 103 -7.94 3.18 7.79
N MET A 104 -8.56 3.82 6.78
CA MET A 104 -7.82 4.64 5.81
C MET A 104 -8.75 5.60 5.05
N CYS A 105 -8.43 6.90 5.08
CA CYS A 105 -9.10 7.93 4.30
C CYS A 105 -8.16 8.40 3.18
N LYS A 106 -8.51 8.07 1.93
CA LYS A 106 -7.71 8.48 0.77
C LYS A 106 -7.67 10.00 0.61
N GLY A 107 -8.74 10.71 0.95
CA GLY A 107 -8.80 12.17 0.88
C GLY A 107 -7.76 12.84 1.77
N ILE A 108 -7.70 12.46 3.06
CA ILE A 108 -6.71 12.99 4.02
C ILE A 108 -5.27 12.71 3.55
N ILE A 109 -5.02 11.51 3.02
CA ILE A 109 -3.70 11.14 2.50
C ILE A 109 -3.32 11.99 1.29
N ILE A 110 -4.25 12.21 0.36
CA ILE A 110 -4.02 13.06 -0.82
C ILE A 110 -3.76 14.52 -0.40
N GLU A 111 -4.49 15.06 0.56
CA GLU A 111 -4.24 16.42 1.06
C GLU A 111 -2.84 16.54 1.70
N ARG A 112 -2.43 15.58 2.54
CA ARG A 112 -1.06 15.53 3.07
C ARG A 112 -0.01 15.48 1.96
N ILE A 113 -0.25 14.70 0.91
CA ILE A 113 0.66 14.64 -0.25
C ILE A 113 0.76 16.02 -0.92
N ARG A 114 -0.38 16.70 -1.15
CA ARG A 114 -0.41 18.05 -1.76
C ARG A 114 0.35 19.09 -0.92
N GLU A 115 0.17 19.06 0.39
CA GLU A 115 0.88 19.92 1.34
C GLU A 115 2.39 19.67 1.31
N SER A 116 2.82 18.39 1.29
CA SER A 116 4.24 18.02 1.24
C SER A 116 4.94 18.53 -0.02
N VAL A 117 4.25 18.48 -1.17
CA VAL A 117 4.78 19.00 -2.45
C VAL A 117 4.88 20.52 -2.42
N SER A 118 3.88 21.19 -1.85
CA SER A 118 3.84 22.66 -1.75
C SER A 118 4.89 23.23 -0.80
N ALA A 119 5.26 22.48 0.25
CA ALA A 119 6.34 22.85 1.16
C ALA A 119 7.74 22.64 0.55
N GLY A 120 7.91 21.63 -0.30
CA GLY A 120 9.18 21.32 -0.97
C GLY A 120 9.55 22.25 -2.13
N GLY A 121 8.59 23.00 -2.69
CA GLY A 121 8.81 23.96 -3.77
C GLY A 121 9.25 25.37 -3.33
N ARG A 122 9.39 25.61 -2.02
CA ARG A 122 10.01 26.83 -1.47
C ARG A 122 11.49 26.59 -1.20
N LYS A 123 12.29 26.41 -2.24
CA LYS A 123 13.75 26.47 -2.22
C LYS A 123 14.27 27.09 -3.50
#